data_AF-A0A520BEV5-F1
#
_entry.id   AF-A0A520BEV5-F1
#
_cell.length_a   1.000
_cell.length_b   1.000
_cell.length_c   1.000
_cell.angle_alpha   90.00
_cell.angle_beta   90.00
_cell.angle_gamma   90.00
#
_symmetry.space_group_name_H-M   'P 1'
#
loop_
_entity.id
_entity.type
_entity.pdbx_description
1 polymer ?
#
loop_
_entity_poly.entity_id
_entity_poly.type
_entity_poly.pdbx_seq_one_letter_code
_entity_poly.pdbx_strand_id
1 'polypeptide(L)' 'MQNLAPIALFVYNRPQHTERTLKFLKQNELAVDSRLYIFSDGAKTDNDVDKVEEVRAI' A
#
# COMPACT_ATOMS: atom_id res chain seq x y z
N MET A 1 -10.81 -15.80 19.11
CA MET A 1 -10.12 -14.78 18.29
C MET A 1 -10.65 -14.92 16.87
N GLN A 2 -11.30 -13.89 16.33
CA GLN A 2 -11.67 -13.90 14.91
C GLN A 2 -10.39 -13.77 14.09
N ASN A 3 -10.12 -14.73 13.21
CA ASN A 3 -9.09 -14.58 12.19
C ASN A 3 -9.71 -13.80 11.03
N LEU A 4 -9.60 -12.48 11.08
CA LEU A 4 -9.99 -11.65 9.95
C LEU A 4 -9.11 -11.96 8.74
N ALA A 5 -9.70 -11.89 7.55
CA ALA A 5 -8.96 -12.10 6.31
C ALA A 5 -7.87 -11.04 6.17
N PRO A 6 -6.63 -11.41 5.82
CA PRO A 6 -5.58 -10.44 5.57
C PRO A 6 -5.89 -9.62 4.31
N ILE A 7 -5.35 -8.41 4.27
CA ILE A 7 -5.46 -7.49 3.13
C ILE A 7 -4.13 -7.49 2.41
N ALA A 8 -4.15 -7.76 1.10
CA ALA A 8 -2.98 -7.63 0.22
C ALA A 8 -3.16 -6.39 -0.65
N LEU A 9 -2.24 -5.43 -0.54
CA LEU A 9 -2.22 -4.20 -1.35
C LEU A 9 -0.98 -4.20 -2.25
N PHE A 10 -1.19 -4.10 -3.56
CA PHE A 10 -0.12 -4.02 -4.54
C PHE A 10 0.07 -2.56 -4.97
N VAL A 11 1.31 -2.08 -4.92
CA VAL A 11 1.66 -0.68 -5.20
C VAL A 11 2.85 -0.61 -6.15
N TYR A 12 2.91 0.47 -6.94
CA TYR A 12 3.98 0.72 -7.90
C TYR A 12 4.51 2.16 -7.81
N ASN A 13 4.28 3.01 -8.81
CA ASN A 13 4.87 4.34 -8.96
C ASN A 13 3.86 5.49 -8.75
N ARG A 14 2.83 5.29 -7.92
CA ARG A 14 1.72 6.22 -7.72
C ARG A 14 1.60 6.71 -6.27
N PRO A 15 2.54 7.53 -5.77
CA PRO A 15 2.63 7.89 -4.35
C PRO A 15 1.35 8.53 -3.80
N GLN A 16 0.80 9.53 -4.49
CA GLN A 16 -0.44 10.20 -4.06
C GLN A 16 -1.65 9.26 -3.98
N HIS A 17 -1.74 8.28 -4.91
CA HIS A 17 -2.83 7.31 -4.89
C HIS A 17 -2.61 6.29 -3.77
N THR A 18 -1.38 5.83 -3.55
CA THR A 18 -1.03 4.91 -2.46
C THR A 18 -1.35 5.54 -1.11
N GLU A 19 -0.90 6.77 -0.85
CA GLU A 19 -1.16 7.50 0.39
C GLU A 19 -2.66 7.66 0.63
N ARG A 20 -3.41 8.09 -0.39
CA ARG A 20 -4.86 8.24 -0.29
C ARG A 20 -5.55 6.91 -0.01
N THR A 21 -5.15 5.82 -0.67
CA THR A 21 -5.69 4.49 -0.41
C THR A 21 -5.44 4.05 1.02
N LEU A 22 -4.22 4.19 1.54
CA LEU A 22 -3.88 3.85 2.93
C LEU A 22 -4.68 4.68 3.93
N LYS A 23 -4.83 5.98 3.68
CA LYS A 23 -5.62 6.89 4.52
C LYS A 23 -7.06 6.44 4.68
N PHE A 24 -7.72 6.04 3.58
CA PHE A 24 -9.12 5.59 3.63
C PHE A 24 -9.25 4.14 4.09
N LEU A 25 -8.30 3.26 3.73
CA LEU A 25 -8.28 1.88 4.20
C LEU A 25 -8.25 1.82 5.73
N LYS A 26 -7.43 2.66 6.37
CA LYS A 26 -7.33 2.77 7.83
C LYS A 26 -8.66 3.16 8.51
N GLN A 27 -9.56 3.83 7.79
CA GLN A 27 -10.85 4.30 8.32
C GLN A 27 -11.97 3.26 8.17
N ASN A 28 -11.74 2.15 7.45
CA ASN A 28 -12.73 1.10 7.28
C ASN A 28 -12.94 0.30 8.57
N GLU A 29 -14.16 -0.19 8.76
CA GLU A 29 -14.49 -1.10 9.85
C GLU A 29 -13.56 -2.34 9.81
N LEU A 30 -13.08 -2.77 10.98
CA LEU A 30 -12.17 -3.91 11.17
C LEU A 30 -10.77 -3.77 10.52
N ALA A 31 -10.43 -2.62 9.95
CA ALA A 31 -9.11 -2.42 9.34
C ALA A 31 -7.97 -2.49 10.38
N VAL A 32 -8.21 -2.01 11.61
CA VAL A 32 -7.24 -2.05 12.72
C VAL A 32 -6.95 -3.47 13.21
N ASP A 33 -7.91 -4.38 13.03
CA ASP A 33 -7.81 -5.79 13.45
C ASP A 33 -7.34 -6.70 12.31
N SER A 34 -7.27 -6.18 11.07
CA SER A 34 -6.84 -6.91 9.89
C SER A 34 -5.35 -6.71 9.61
N ARG A 35 -4.65 -7.77 9.23
CA ARG A 35 -3.25 -7.66 8.81
C ARG A 35 -3.17 -7.14 7.38
N LEU A 36 -2.48 -6.02 7.18
CA LEU A 36 -2.19 -5.46 5.86
C LEU A 36 -0.78 -5.85 5.42
N TYR A 37 -0.67 -6.47 4.25
CA TYR A 37 0.58 -6.73 3.56
C TYR A 37 0.65 -5.84 2.32
N ILE A 38 1.74 -5.08 2.17
CA ILE A 38 1.96 -4.20 1.02
C ILE A 38 3.07 -4.79 0.17
N PHE A 39 2.77 -5.05 -1.09
CA PHE A 39 3.70 -5.53 -2.09
C PHE A 39 4.06 -4.37 -3.01
N SER A 40 5.30 -3.88 -2.91
CA SER A 40 5.83 -2.82 -3.76
C SER A 40 6.67 -3.43 -4.88
N ASP A 41 6.19 -3.27 -6.11
CA ASP A 41 6.92 -3.73 -7.29
C ASP A 41 8.21 -2.91 -7.51
N GLY A 42 9.19 -3.51 -8.20
CA GLY A 42 10.40 -2.81 -8.63
C GLY A 42 10.13 -1.92 -9.85
N ALA A 43 10.86 -0.80 -9.95
CA ALA A 43 10.79 0.09 -11.10
C ALA A 43 11.08 -0.67 -12.41
N LYS A 44 10.16 -0.56 -13.38
CA LYS A 44 10.33 -1.15 -14.72
C LYS A 44 11.29 -0.34 -15.59
N THR A 45 11.39 0.96 -15.33
CA THR A 45 12.24 1.89 -16.07
C THR A 45 12.93 2.85 -15.11
N ASP A 46 14.04 3.46 -15.52
CA ASP A 46 14.77 4.43 -14.69
C ASP A 46 13.89 5.64 -14.32
N ASN A 47 12.96 6.03 -15.20
CA ASN A 47 12.00 7.11 -14.95
C ASN A 47 10.98 6.80 -13.83
N ASP A 48 10.82 5.52 -13.48
CA ASP A 48 9.90 5.09 -12.42
C ASP A 48 10.59 4.99 -11.05
N VAL A 49 11.92 5.01 -10.99
CA VAL A 49 12.70 4.78 -9.77
C VAL A 49 12.28 5.75 -8.68
N ASP A 50 12.32 7.06 -8.95
CA ASP A 50 12.00 8.08 -7.95
C ASP A 50 10.60 7.89 -7.38
N LYS A 51 9.61 7.63 -8.24
CA LYS A 51 8.21 7.44 -7.82
C LYS A 51 7.98 6.14 -7.06
N VAL A 52 8.71 5.08 -7.38
CA VAL A 52 8.66 3.82 -6.64
C VAL A 52 9.29 3.99 -5.26
N GLU A 53 10.40 4.72 -5.16
CA GLU A 53 11.02 5.04 -3.87
C GLU A 53 10.13 5.98 -3.04
N GLU A 54 9.46 6.96 -3.66
CA GLU A 54 8.44 7.77 -2.99
C GLU A 54 7.31 6.90 -2.43
N VAL A 55 6.85 5.88 -3.16
CA VAL A 55 5.82 4.94 -2.67
C VAL A 55 6.30 4.11 -1.49
N ARG A 56 7.58 3.72 -1.48
CA ARG A 56 8.18 2.91 -0.40
C ARG A 56 8.46 3.73 0.86
N ALA A 57 8.56 5.05 0.74
CA ALA A 57 8.79 5.95 1.86
C ALA A 57 7.50 6.38 2.61
N ILE A 58 6.31 5.98 2.12
CA ILE A 58 5.00 6.20 2.77
C ILE A 58 4.83 5.25 3.96
#